data_AF-A0A812MEP9-F1
#
_entry.id   AF-A0A812MEP9-F1
#
_cell.length_a   1.000
_cell.length_b   1.000
_cell.length_c   1.000
_cell.angle_alpha   90.00
_cell.angle_beta   90.00
_cell.angle_gamma   90.00
#
_symmetry.space_group_name_H-M   'P 1'
#
loop_
_entity.id
_entity.type
_entity.pdbx_description
1 polymer ?
#
loop_
_entity_poly.entity_id
_entity_poly.type
_entity_poly.pdbx_seq_one_letter_code
_entity_poly.pdbx_strand_id
1 'polypeptide(L)'
;MDDVQRFVYRALRSDEDVIAGLRARDPAANRTISQALEEGKVASQFLHATILPEVALYYAKAYSETSKQQIVEIDLEGFSGDIVDVSDPHACNCHDIPRSSKAYNYAVKHRVVMLKGYIRPERLSHKVCHTTEYCIDYAGRRSLDDFVSVLPEAMRQEVNRYWRPDTLSTRRRRPISKTSLSQAVHEDDAAQKLVLKKASDGLAQEIEKLQARKKVIDAQSRELKKRADREARLKEEARERKLEEERRERERREEEHLKKKLLAEERRGPKIRARCPEKDHLYDNFDRKALQVALGNGGYIAIWDHAKGHAWSNIPKSLENKLNGRGYHQPHATMVALSPDSDGYYVQFSDESAKYCGPESFEELVATSKPPSVVALGERGSWFVGWPNGNWEYDGLPRSLRNMLDSNKHRSVAKLSISGTSHDQDFDEAAWFVHWEDDGHPVWRLKNAPDILSERLQEVQEKGGTVRSIEFGSYGEWVLRYGYAD
;
A
#
# COMPACT_ATOMS: atom_id res chain seq x y z
N MET A 1 -2.03 -7.66 -1.37
CA MET A 1 -0.63 -7.20 -1.45
C MET A 1 -0.57 -6.02 -0.53
N ASP A 2 0.07 -6.18 0.62
CA ASP A 2 0.28 -5.09 1.57
C ASP A 2 0.98 -3.93 0.83
N ASP A 3 0.53 -2.69 1.07
CA ASP A 3 1.10 -1.50 0.45
C ASP A 3 2.59 -1.45 0.76
N VAL A 4 3.44 -1.84 -0.21
CA VAL A 4 4.88 -1.75 -0.07
C VAL A 4 5.21 -0.27 0.10
N GLN A 5 5.85 0.06 1.22
CA GLN A 5 6.28 1.42 1.54
C GLN A 5 7.05 1.99 0.34
N ARG A 6 6.56 3.08 -0.24
CA ARG A 6 7.14 3.65 -1.48
C ARG A 6 8.56 4.16 -1.30
N PHE A 7 8.87 4.73 -0.13
CA PHE A 7 10.14 5.38 0.15
C PHE A 7 10.82 4.79 1.38
N VAL A 8 12.14 4.63 1.30
CA VAL A 8 13.01 4.26 2.44
C VAL A 8 14.22 5.18 2.51
N TYR A 9 14.80 5.31 3.69
CA TYR A 9 15.91 6.21 3.98
C TYR A 9 17.17 5.44 4.31
N ARG A 10 18.32 5.93 3.85
CA ARG A 10 19.62 5.32 4.11
C ARG A 10 20.67 6.35 4.45
N ALA A 11 21.46 6.07 5.49
CA ALA A 11 22.71 6.76 5.75
C ALA A 11 23.77 6.42 4.69
N LEU A 12 24.29 7.42 3.99
CA LEU A 12 25.32 7.24 2.97
C LEU A 12 26.68 6.97 3.61
N ARG A 13 27.34 5.91 3.14
CA ARG A 13 28.73 5.61 3.53
C ARG A 13 29.72 6.49 2.79
N SER A 14 30.92 6.64 3.35
CA SER A 14 31.99 7.45 2.75
C SER A 14 32.43 6.94 1.37
N ASP A 15 32.30 5.63 1.11
CA ASP A 15 32.60 4.96 -0.15
C ASP A 15 31.43 4.95 -1.16
N GLU A 16 30.24 5.43 -0.78
CA GLU A 16 29.05 5.41 -1.63
C GLU A 16 28.87 6.71 -2.41
N ASP A 17 28.54 6.62 -3.70
CA ASP A 17 28.29 7.80 -4.54
C ASP A 17 26.89 7.74 -5.15
N VAL A 18 26.03 8.68 -4.76
CA VAL A 18 24.66 8.81 -5.26
C VAL A 18 24.63 8.99 -6.78
N ILE A 19 25.63 9.66 -7.37
CA ILE A 19 25.69 9.87 -8.82
C ILE A 19 25.99 8.56 -9.55
N ALA A 20 26.77 7.68 -8.92
CA ALA A 20 27.09 6.35 -9.45
C ALA A 20 26.04 5.29 -9.06
N GLY A 21 25.04 5.64 -8.25
CA GLY A 21 24.07 4.71 -7.68
C GLY A 21 24.61 3.94 -6.48
N LEU A 22 23.73 3.20 -5.80
CA LEU A 22 24.09 2.45 -4.59
C LEU A 22 24.09 0.94 -4.85
N ARG A 23 25.03 0.25 -4.22
CA ARG A 23 25.09 -1.22 -4.18
C ARG A 23 25.62 -1.68 -2.83
N ALA A 24 25.27 -2.91 -2.46
CA ALA A 24 25.81 -3.53 -1.26
C ALA A 24 27.35 -3.60 -1.32
N ARG A 25 28.00 -3.65 -0.15
CA ARG A 25 29.48 -3.65 -0.05
C ARG A 25 30.08 -4.90 -0.68
N ASP A 26 29.40 -6.03 -0.54
CA ASP A 26 29.74 -7.29 -1.17
C ASP A 26 28.49 -7.92 -1.79
N PRO A 27 28.13 -7.54 -3.04
CA PRO A 27 26.95 -8.07 -3.71
C PRO A 27 26.99 -9.59 -3.95
N ALA A 28 28.17 -10.21 -3.87
CA ALA A 28 28.37 -11.65 -4.06
C ALA A 28 28.28 -12.44 -2.74
N ALA A 29 28.20 -11.77 -1.59
CA ALA A 29 28.02 -12.43 -0.31
C ALA A 29 26.73 -13.26 -0.30
N ASN A 30 26.76 -14.41 0.38
CA ASN A 30 25.60 -15.29 0.51
C ASN A 30 25.23 -15.48 1.99
N ARG A 31 24.86 -14.38 2.65
CA ARG A 31 24.49 -14.38 4.08
C ARG A 31 22.99 -14.53 4.24
N THR A 32 22.54 -15.14 5.34
CA THR A 32 21.11 -15.09 5.70
C THR A 32 20.73 -13.67 6.14
N ILE A 33 19.42 -13.37 6.12
CA ILE A 33 18.89 -12.07 6.59
C ILE A 33 19.32 -11.81 8.04
N SER A 34 19.17 -12.81 8.91
CA SER A 34 19.59 -12.71 10.32
C SER A 34 21.09 -12.43 10.46
N GLN A 35 21.95 -13.12 9.70
CA GLN A 35 23.41 -12.88 9.75
C GLN A 35 23.79 -11.48 9.27
N ALA A 36 23.11 -10.96 8.24
CA ALA A 36 23.35 -9.62 7.73
C ALA A 36 22.97 -8.54 8.76
N LEU A 37 21.91 -8.77 9.56
CA LEU A 37 21.45 -7.84 10.59
C LEU A 37 22.29 -7.88 11.88
N GLU A 38 22.78 -9.05 12.30
CA GLU A 38 23.54 -9.19 13.55
C GLU A 38 24.96 -8.64 13.45
N GLU A 39 25.59 -8.77 12.28
CA GLU A 39 26.99 -8.43 12.07
C GLU A 39 27.13 -7.13 11.26
N GLY A 40 26.50 -6.03 11.70
CA GLY A 40 26.44 -4.77 10.94
C GLY A 40 27.78 -4.16 10.48
N LYS A 41 28.93 -4.70 10.92
CA LYS A 41 30.28 -4.33 10.43
C LYS A 41 30.75 -5.16 9.23
N VAL A 42 30.19 -6.34 9.02
CA VAL A 42 30.63 -7.27 8.00
C VAL A 42 29.86 -7.03 6.71
N ALA A 43 30.57 -7.07 5.59
CA ALA A 43 29.96 -6.87 4.28
C ALA A 43 28.89 -7.94 4.02
N SER A 44 27.74 -7.50 3.53
CA SER A 44 26.64 -8.36 3.08
C SER A 44 26.23 -7.97 1.66
N GLN A 45 25.36 -8.79 1.08
CA GLN A 45 24.72 -8.56 -0.22
C GLN A 45 23.54 -7.59 -0.15
N PHE A 46 23.25 -7.04 1.04
CA PHE A 46 22.13 -6.16 1.27
C PHE A 46 22.58 -4.72 1.54
N LEU A 47 21.80 -3.77 1.04
CA LEU A 47 21.78 -2.39 1.49
C LEU A 47 20.75 -2.28 2.62
N HIS A 48 21.18 -1.84 3.80
CA HIS A 48 20.28 -1.58 4.93
C HIS A 48 19.67 -0.19 4.80
N ALA A 49 18.35 -0.13 4.71
CA ALA A 49 17.57 1.09 4.75
C ALA A 49 16.56 1.01 5.92
N THR A 50 15.85 2.10 6.16
CA THR A 50 14.81 2.19 7.18
C THR A 50 13.64 3.00 6.65
N ILE A 51 12.42 2.69 7.08
CA ILE A 51 11.24 3.53 6.73
C ILE A 51 11.22 4.84 7.52
N LEU A 52 12.09 5.01 8.53
CA LEU A 52 12.14 6.16 9.42
C LEU A 52 13.36 7.07 9.14
N PRO A 53 13.16 8.31 8.66
CA PRO A 53 14.28 9.21 8.33
C PRO A 53 15.16 9.55 9.55
N GLU A 54 14.60 9.65 10.75
CA GLU A 54 15.33 9.89 11.99
C GLU A 54 16.30 8.76 12.35
N VAL A 55 15.97 7.52 12.02
CA VAL A 55 16.85 6.36 12.21
C VAL A 55 18.01 6.40 11.22
N ALA A 56 17.75 6.79 9.96
CA ALA A 56 18.81 7.00 8.97
C ALA A 56 19.75 8.13 9.40
N LEU A 57 19.23 9.23 9.94
CA LEU A 57 20.04 10.34 10.47
C LEU A 57 20.90 9.90 11.67
N TYR A 58 20.34 9.11 12.58
CA TYR A 58 21.11 8.52 13.69
C TYR A 58 22.32 7.74 13.16
N TYR A 59 22.14 6.86 12.17
CA TYR A 59 23.25 6.09 11.60
C TYR A 59 24.22 6.96 10.80
N ALA A 60 23.73 7.96 10.08
CA ALA A 60 24.59 8.90 9.36
C ALA A 60 25.55 9.62 10.33
N LYS A 61 25.10 9.88 11.56
CA LYS A 61 25.89 10.52 12.63
C LYS A 61 26.76 9.53 13.41
N ALA A 62 26.20 8.40 13.84
CA ALA A 62 26.89 7.39 14.66
C ALA A 62 28.10 6.78 13.93
N TYR A 63 28.07 6.75 12.59
CA TYR A 63 29.15 6.21 11.77
C TYR A 63 29.99 7.30 11.08
N SER A 64 30.16 8.48 11.69
CA SER A 64 30.85 9.64 11.10
C SER A 64 32.21 9.35 10.44
N GLU A 65 32.99 8.40 10.95
CA GLU A 65 34.28 7.98 10.35
C GLU A 65 34.11 7.26 8.99
N THR A 66 32.96 6.65 8.76
CA THR A 66 32.64 5.80 7.60
C THR A 66 31.39 6.26 6.85
N SER A 67 30.84 7.41 7.22
CA SER A 67 29.59 7.99 6.71
C SER A 67 29.88 9.38 6.12
N LYS A 68 29.10 9.77 5.12
CA LYS A 68 29.12 11.14 4.58
C LYS A 68 28.35 12.14 5.45
N GLN A 69 27.79 11.68 6.58
CA GLN A 69 26.82 12.45 7.39
C GLN A 69 25.64 12.97 6.55
N GLN A 70 25.28 12.19 5.53
CA GLN A 70 24.19 12.47 4.62
C GLN A 70 23.25 11.27 4.63
N ILE A 71 21.96 11.54 4.54
CA ILE A 71 20.99 10.52 4.21
C ILE A 71 20.50 10.73 2.79
N VAL A 72 19.97 9.66 2.21
CA VAL A 72 19.29 9.67 0.93
C VAL A 72 17.94 9.00 1.07
N GLU A 73 16.94 9.55 0.40
CA GLU A 73 15.65 8.90 0.20
C GLU A 73 15.73 8.04 -1.06
N ILE A 74 15.22 6.82 -0.96
CA ILE A 74 15.23 5.81 -2.00
C ILE A 74 13.78 5.55 -2.38
N ASP A 75 13.42 5.88 -3.62
CA ASP A 75 12.16 5.49 -4.24
C ASP A 75 12.23 4.01 -4.65
N LEU A 76 11.40 3.18 -4.02
CA LEU A 76 11.32 1.75 -4.30
C LEU A 76 10.46 1.45 -5.53
N GLU A 77 9.71 2.41 -6.06
CA GLU A 77 8.92 2.22 -7.27
C GLU A 77 9.85 1.87 -8.45
N GLY A 78 9.71 0.67 -9.03
CA GLY A 78 10.55 0.21 -10.14
C GLY A 78 12.00 -0.12 -9.78
N PHE A 79 12.31 -0.35 -8.49
CA PHE A 79 13.53 -1.03 -8.09
C PHE A 79 13.54 -2.47 -8.64
N SER A 80 14.66 -2.91 -9.21
CA SER A 80 14.76 -4.18 -9.96
C SER A 80 15.45 -5.32 -9.17
N GLY A 81 15.69 -5.12 -7.88
CA GLY A 81 16.27 -6.12 -6.98
C GLY A 81 15.26 -6.67 -5.98
N ASP A 82 15.73 -7.50 -5.05
CA ASP A 82 14.89 -8.06 -4.00
C ASP A 82 14.73 -7.04 -2.86
N ILE A 83 13.48 -6.83 -2.44
CA ILE A 83 13.12 -6.02 -1.27
C ILE A 83 12.71 -6.99 -0.16
N VAL A 84 13.39 -6.92 0.97
CA VAL A 84 13.12 -7.73 2.14
C VAL A 84 12.71 -6.79 3.26
N ASP A 85 11.42 -6.69 3.51
CA ASP A 85 10.88 -5.89 4.61
C ASP A 85 10.91 -6.72 5.90
N VAL A 86 11.62 -6.21 6.90
CA VAL A 86 11.73 -6.80 8.25
C VAL A 86 11.44 -5.73 9.31
N SER A 87 10.67 -4.71 8.93
CA SER A 87 10.48 -3.51 9.74
C SER A 87 9.49 -3.70 10.89
N ASP A 88 8.74 -4.80 10.92
CA ASP A 88 7.79 -5.11 11.99
C ASP A 88 7.85 -6.59 12.46
N PRO A 89 7.23 -6.91 13.61
CA PRO A 89 7.20 -8.26 14.15
C PRO A 89 6.65 -9.33 13.22
N HIS A 90 5.63 -9.01 12.42
CA HIS A 90 5.02 -9.95 11.48
C HIS A 90 5.98 -10.20 10.32
N ALA A 91 6.50 -9.14 9.71
CA ALA A 91 7.48 -9.20 8.62
C ALA A 91 8.73 -10.01 9.01
N CYS A 92 9.24 -9.84 10.23
CA CYS A 92 10.35 -10.66 10.75
C CYS A 92 10.01 -12.16 10.83
N ASN A 93 8.78 -12.53 11.21
CA ASN A 93 8.37 -13.95 11.27
C ASN A 93 8.27 -14.55 9.86
N CYS A 94 7.82 -13.78 8.86
CA CYS A 94 7.76 -14.22 7.45
C CYS A 94 9.14 -14.52 6.85
N HIS A 95 10.21 -14.02 7.46
CA HIS A 95 11.60 -14.24 7.04
C HIS A 95 12.39 -15.11 8.02
N ASP A 96 11.71 -15.89 8.86
CA ASP A 96 12.30 -16.83 9.82
C ASP A 96 13.33 -16.20 10.78
N ILE A 97 13.15 -14.92 11.14
CA ILE A 97 14.02 -14.24 12.11
C ILE A 97 13.52 -14.54 13.52
N PRO A 98 14.27 -15.27 14.37
CA PRO A 98 13.78 -15.65 15.69
C PRO A 98 13.53 -14.44 16.58
N ARG A 99 12.38 -14.38 17.27
CA ARG A 99 12.02 -13.26 18.17
C ARG A 99 13.04 -12.99 19.27
N SER A 100 13.78 -14.01 19.68
CA SER A 100 14.84 -13.93 20.69
C SER A 100 16.20 -13.45 20.14
N SER A 101 16.34 -13.27 18.83
CA SER A 101 17.62 -12.92 18.18
C SER A 101 17.93 -11.42 18.29
N LYS A 102 19.22 -11.09 18.12
CA LYS A 102 19.63 -9.68 18.02
C LYS A 102 19.15 -9.06 16.72
N ALA A 103 19.12 -9.84 15.63
CA ALA A 103 18.56 -9.42 14.35
C ALA A 103 17.12 -8.92 14.48
N TYR A 104 16.25 -9.70 15.14
CA TYR A 104 14.84 -9.32 15.32
C TYR A 104 14.70 -8.00 16.07
N ASN A 105 15.37 -7.87 17.21
CA ASN A 105 15.32 -6.65 18.02
C ASN A 105 15.85 -5.44 17.25
N TYR A 106 16.93 -5.61 16.48
CA TYR A 106 17.48 -4.56 15.64
C TYR A 106 16.50 -4.17 14.52
N ALA A 107 15.97 -5.15 13.79
CA ALA A 107 15.10 -4.93 12.63
C ALA A 107 13.81 -4.20 13.02
N VAL A 108 13.13 -4.64 14.07
CA VAL A 108 11.89 -4.01 14.56
C VAL A 108 12.16 -2.64 15.16
N LYS A 109 13.22 -2.49 15.97
CA LYS A 109 13.55 -1.20 16.62
C LYS A 109 13.92 -0.12 15.60
N HIS A 110 14.63 -0.50 14.55
CA HIS A 110 15.13 0.42 13.52
C HIS A 110 14.28 0.42 12.25
N ARG A 111 13.14 -0.28 12.25
CA ARG A 111 12.22 -0.43 11.11
C ARG A 111 12.94 -0.72 9.79
N VAL A 112 13.77 -1.75 9.82
CA VAL A 112 14.76 -2.02 8.76
C VAL A 112 14.09 -2.61 7.52
N VAL A 113 14.53 -2.12 6.35
CA VAL A 113 14.23 -2.70 5.03
C VAL A 113 15.56 -3.01 4.36
N MET A 114 15.71 -4.23 3.84
CA MET A 114 16.95 -4.68 3.21
C MET A 114 16.76 -4.77 1.70
N LEU A 115 17.66 -4.14 0.94
CA LEU A 115 17.60 -4.10 -0.52
C LEU A 115 18.76 -4.88 -1.13
N LYS A 116 18.48 -5.89 -1.95
CA LYS A 116 19.49 -6.70 -2.65
C LYS A 116 19.46 -6.36 -4.14
N GLY A 117 20.42 -5.56 -4.59
CA GLY A 117 20.52 -5.15 -5.98
C GLY A 117 21.29 -3.84 -6.15
N TYR A 118 21.18 -3.26 -7.35
CA TYR A 118 21.74 -1.96 -7.68
C TYR A 118 20.63 -0.91 -7.72
N ILE A 119 20.78 0.15 -6.94
CA ILE A 119 19.87 1.30 -6.92
C ILE A 119 20.41 2.36 -7.87
N ARG A 120 19.64 2.65 -8.92
CA ARG A 120 20.05 3.61 -9.94
C ARG A 120 20.01 5.05 -9.39
N PRO A 121 20.86 5.96 -9.88
CA PRO A 121 20.91 7.36 -9.42
C PRO A 121 19.57 8.08 -9.47
N GLU A 122 18.72 7.78 -10.46
CA GLU A 122 17.43 8.46 -10.66
C GLU A 122 16.40 8.11 -9.57
N ARG A 123 16.66 7.07 -8.77
CA ARG A 123 15.81 6.64 -7.64
C ARG A 123 16.24 7.23 -6.30
N LEU A 124 17.28 8.05 -6.30
CA LEU A 124 17.87 8.62 -5.11
C LEU A 124 17.47 10.10 -5.03
N SER A 125 16.42 10.39 -4.24
CA SER A 125 15.90 11.73 -4.00
C SER A 125 16.47 12.30 -2.69
N HIS A 126 16.39 13.63 -2.55
CA HIS A 126 16.63 14.38 -1.30
C HIS A 126 17.90 14.02 -0.53
N LYS A 127 19.02 14.68 -0.88
CA LYS A 127 20.24 14.68 -0.05
C LYS A 127 20.04 15.62 1.14
N VAL A 128 19.70 15.08 2.31
CA VAL A 128 19.73 15.85 3.55
C VAL A 128 21.13 15.74 4.13
N CYS A 129 21.87 16.85 4.11
CA CYS A 129 23.19 16.95 4.73
C CYS A 129 23.04 17.61 6.10
N HIS A 130 23.66 17.03 7.13
CA HIS A 130 23.61 17.60 8.49
C HIS A 130 24.21 19.03 8.56
N THR A 131 25.04 19.43 7.59
CA THR A 131 25.66 20.76 7.55
C THR A 131 24.80 21.84 6.88
N THR A 132 23.67 21.48 6.26
CA THR A 132 22.71 22.44 5.71
C THR A 132 21.56 22.61 6.68
N GLU A 133 21.35 23.85 7.12
CA GLU A 133 20.36 24.39 8.05
C GLU A 133 18.87 24.17 7.67
N TYR A 134 18.55 23.08 6.97
CA TYR A 134 17.19 22.64 6.72
C TYR A 134 16.96 21.34 7.50
N CYS A 135 16.80 21.51 8.82
CA CYS A 135 16.06 20.53 9.60
C CYS A 135 14.66 20.42 9.00
N ILE A 136 14.30 19.18 8.68
CA ILE A 136 12.92 18.74 8.48
C ILE A 136 12.03 19.47 9.49
N ASP A 137 11.02 20.16 8.99
CA ASP A 137 10.16 21.15 9.64
C ASP A 137 9.31 20.60 10.82
N TYR A 138 9.68 19.43 11.36
CA TYR A 138 9.10 18.79 12.53
C TYR A 138 9.87 19.03 13.84
N ALA A 139 11.03 19.69 13.80
CA ALA A 139 11.84 20.01 14.98
C ALA A 139 12.09 21.52 15.14
N GLY A 140 11.01 22.31 15.14
CA GLY A 140 11.08 23.71 15.53
C GLY A 140 11.49 23.86 17.00
N ARG A 141 12.64 24.52 17.22
CA ARG A 141 13.13 25.13 18.48
C ARG A 141 13.66 24.20 19.58
N ARG A 142 14.60 23.31 19.26
CA ARG A 142 15.41 22.63 20.29
C ARG A 142 16.88 22.64 19.91
N SER A 143 17.73 23.06 20.85
CA SER A 143 19.19 23.00 20.70
C SER A 143 19.64 21.53 20.54
N LEU A 144 20.87 21.30 20.08
CA LEU A 144 21.43 19.95 20.03
C LEU A 144 21.40 19.27 21.41
N ASP A 145 21.57 20.06 22.48
CA ASP A 145 21.46 19.58 23.87
C ASP A 145 20.02 19.18 24.22
N ASP A 146 19.02 19.91 23.72
CA ASP A 146 17.60 19.56 23.87
C ASP A 146 17.20 18.33 23.03
N PHE A 147 17.89 18.07 21.91
CA PHE A 147 17.73 16.83 21.15
C PHE A 147 18.37 15.65 21.89
N VAL A 148 19.58 15.84 22.43
CA VAL A 148 20.29 14.81 23.21
C VAL A 148 19.55 14.48 24.51
N SER A 149 18.81 15.44 25.09
CA SER A 149 18.02 15.23 26.30
C SER A 149 16.74 14.41 26.10
N VAL A 150 16.20 14.35 24.87
CA VAL A 150 15.04 13.48 24.55
C VAL A 150 15.44 12.09 24.06
N LEU A 151 16.72 11.85 23.77
CA LEU A 151 17.20 10.52 23.43
C LEU A 151 17.11 9.57 24.65
N PRO A 152 16.78 8.28 24.43
CA PRO A 152 16.89 7.25 25.45
C PRO A 152 18.29 7.23 26.08
N GLU A 153 18.36 6.99 27.40
CA GLU A 153 19.58 7.07 28.22
C GLU A 153 20.80 6.38 27.58
N ALA A 154 20.60 5.18 27.01
CA ALA A 154 21.67 4.42 26.34
C ALA A 154 22.25 5.15 25.11
N MET A 155 21.41 5.80 24.31
CA MET A 155 21.85 6.58 23.15
C MET A 155 22.52 7.89 23.57
N ARG A 156 22.04 8.51 24.66
CA ARG A 156 22.66 9.71 25.23
C ARG A 156 24.10 9.45 25.70
N GLN A 157 24.32 8.32 26.38
CA GLN A 157 25.64 7.91 26.86
C GLN A 157 26.61 7.61 25.72
N GLU A 158 26.13 7.05 24.62
CA GLU A 158 26.95 6.73 23.45
C GLU A 158 27.37 8.00 22.69
N VAL A 159 26.45 8.94 22.49
CA VAL A 159 26.72 10.23 21.82
C VAL A 159 27.76 11.06 22.58
N ASN A 160 27.71 11.07 23.91
CA ASN A 160 28.67 11.80 24.75
C ASN A 160 30.08 11.19 24.75
N ARG A 161 30.24 9.92 24.34
CA ARG A 161 31.52 9.21 24.37
C ARG A 161 32.42 9.53 23.17
N TYR A 162 31.84 9.88 22.02
CA TYR A 162 32.55 10.08 20.75
C TYR A 162 32.88 11.54 20.42
N TRP A 163 32.44 12.49 21.24
CA TRP A 163 32.59 13.92 20.98
C TRP A 163 33.71 14.54 21.83
N ARG A 164 34.97 14.21 21.52
CA ARG A 164 36.14 15.00 21.94
C ARG A 164 37.03 15.35 20.74
N PRO A 165 37.55 16.59 20.62
CA PRO A 165 37.91 17.20 19.33
C PRO A 165 39.33 16.92 18.80
N ASP A 166 40.02 15.86 19.22
CA ASP A 166 41.50 15.81 19.07
C ASP A 166 42.10 14.84 18.04
N THR A 167 41.34 14.25 17.11
CA THR A 167 41.93 13.19 16.26
C THR A 167 41.52 13.19 14.79
N LEU A 168 42.02 14.14 13.98
CA LEU A 168 42.13 13.95 12.53
C LEU A 168 43.34 14.69 11.92
N SER A 169 44.44 13.98 11.62
CA SER A 169 45.37 14.43 10.59
C SER A 169 46.09 13.29 9.84
N THR A 170 46.18 13.50 8.52
CA THR A 170 47.13 12.98 7.51
C THR A 170 47.00 11.58 6.88
N ARG A 171 46.89 11.56 5.54
CA ARG A 171 47.52 10.54 4.67
C ARG A 171 47.86 11.08 3.27
N ARG A 172 49.11 10.85 2.86
CA ARG A 172 49.80 11.26 1.61
C ARG A 172 49.61 10.26 0.45
N ARG A 173 49.71 10.73 -0.80
CA ARG A 173 49.86 9.93 -2.06
C ARG A 173 51.34 9.78 -2.46
N ARG A 174 51.69 8.69 -3.17
CA ARG A 174 52.99 8.45 -3.86
C ARG A 174 52.77 8.29 -5.38
N PRO A 175 53.74 8.65 -6.25
CA PRO A 175 53.70 8.36 -7.69
C PRO A 175 54.63 7.22 -8.13
N ILE A 176 54.36 6.65 -9.30
CA ILE A 176 55.04 5.52 -9.94
C ILE A 176 56.02 6.04 -11.02
N SER A 177 57.24 5.49 -11.06
CA SER A 177 58.31 5.83 -12.01
C SER A 177 58.30 4.96 -13.27
N LYS A 178 58.81 5.53 -14.38
CA LYS A 178 59.11 4.87 -15.66
C LYS A 178 60.54 4.33 -15.64
N THR A 179 60.79 3.20 -16.31
CA THR A 179 62.13 2.67 -16.56
C THR A 179 62.34 2.43 -18.05
N SER A 180 63.34 3.11 -18.59
CA SER A 180 63.95 2.94 -19.91
C SER A 180 64.99 1.82 -19.89
N LEU A 181 65.16 1.10 -21.00
CA LEU A 181 66.31 0.24 -21.24
C LEU A 181 66.79 0.45 -22.67
N SER A 182 68.06 0.82 -22.80
CA SER A 182 68.85 0.91 -24.03
C SER A 182 70.21 0.28 -23.77
N GLN A 183 70.80 -0.28 -24.83
CA GLN A 183 72.23 -0.63 -25.12
C GLN A 183 72.25 -2.00 -25.83
N ALA A 184 72.70 -2.16 -27.09
CA ALA A 184 73.96 -1.86 -27.79
C ALA A 184 74.78 -3.15 -27.98
N VAL A 185 75.00 -3.60 -29.23
CA VAL A 185 76.09 -4.50 -29.63
C VAL A 185 76.49 -4.20 -31.10
N HIS A 186 77.81 -4.15 -31.34
CA HIS A 186 78.53 -3.80 -32.57
C HIS A 186 78.80 -4.98 -33.53
N GLU A 187 78.87 -4.63 -34.82
CA GLU A 187 79.78 -5.02 -35.93
C GLU A 187 80.01 -6.49 -36.35
N ASP A 188 79.67 -6.81 -37.62
CA ASP A 188 80.50 -7.64 -38.53
C ASP A 188 80.14 -7.39 -40.04
N ASP A 189 80.83 -6.45 -40.71
CA ASP A 189 80.23 -5.54 -41.71
C ASP A 189 80.40 -5.85 -43.23
N ALA A 190 80.49 -7.12 -43.64
CA ALA A 190 80.47 -7.45 -45.09
C ALA A 190 79.68 -8.72 -45.46
N ALA A 191 79.75 -9.78 -44.66
CA ALA A 191 78.86 -10.94 -44.80
C ALA A 191 77.46 -10.66 -44.22
N GLN A 192 77.37 -9.86 -43.15
CA GLN A 192 76.09 -9.40 -42.60
C GLN A 192 75.33 -8.53 -43.60
N LYS A 193 75.97 -7.69 -44.43
CA LYS A 193 75.25 -6.85 -45.40
C LYS A 193 74.47 -7.67 -46.44
N LEU A 194 74.97 -8.83 -46.86
CA LEU A 194 74.27 -9.69 -47.81
C LEU A 194 73.15 -10.51 -47.14
N VAL A 195 73.39 -11.00 -45.92
CA VAL A 195 72.38 -11.67 -45.09
C VAL A 195 71.28 -10.70 -44.64
N LEU A 196 71.64 -9.47 -44.26
CA LEU A 196 70.74 -8.37 -43.91
C LEU A 196 69.97 -7.87 -45.12
N LYS A 197 70.54 -7.88 -46.32
CA LYS A 197 69.79 -7.52 -47.54
C LYS A 197 68.74 -8.58 -47.87
N LYS A 198 69.10 -9.88 -47.85
CA LYS A 198 68.11 -10.96 -48.01
C LYS A 198 67.08 -10.99 -46.88
N ALA A 199 67.50 -10.74 -45.64
CA ALA A 199 66.60 -10.63 -44.50
C ALA A 199 65.71 -9.37 -44.58
N SER A 200 66.23 -8.25 -45.09
CA SER A 200 65.50 -7.00 -45.35
C SER A 200 64.47 -7.18 -46.45
N ASP A 201 64.82 -7.84 -47.56
CA ASP A 201 63.89 -8.12 -48.66
C ASP A 201 62.81 -9.12 -48.21
N GLY A 202 63.20 -10.14 -47.42
CA GLY A 202 62.24 -11.05 -46.77
C GLY A 202 61.33 -10.33 -45.79
N LEU A 203 61.87 -9.44 -44.95
CA LEU A 203 61.12 -8.59 -44.02
C LEU A 203 60.20 -7.62 -44.76
N ALA A 204 60.61 -7.07 -45.91
CA ALA A 204 59.78 -6.19 -46.71
C ALA A 204 58.56 -6.94 -47.27
N GLN A 205 58.76 -8.16 -47.80
CA GLN A 205 57.65 -9.03 -48.24
C GLN A 205 56.75 -9.45 -47.06
N GLU A 206 57.33 -9.73 -45.89
CA GLU A 206 56.60 -10.06 -44.66
C GLU A 206 55.74 -8.86 -44.21
N ILE A 207 56.32 -7.65 -44.22
CA ILE A 207 55.64 -6.40 -43.88
C ILE A 207 54.49 -6.14 -44.86
N GLU A 208 54.68 -6.35 -46.15
CA GLU A 208 53.62 -6.19 -47.16
C GLU A 208 52.47 -7.19 -46.92
N LYS A 209 52.78 -8.46 -46.65
CA LYS A 209 51.79 -9.49 -46.28
C LYS A 209 51.05 -9.12 -44.99
N LEU A 210 51.76 -8.61 -43.98
CA LEU A 210 51.17 -8.18 -42.71
C LEU A 210 50.29 -6.94 -42.89
N GLN A 211 50.68 -5.99 -43.74
CA GLN A 211 49.86 -4.83 -44.10
C GLN A 211 48.59 -5.25 -44.85
N ALA A 212 48.67 -6.20 -45.76
CA ALA A 212 47.51 -6.76 -46.45
C ALA A 212 46.55 -7.48 -45.47
N ARG A 213 47.07 -8.32 -44.56
CA ARG A 213 46.28 -8.97 -43.51
C ARG A 213 45.63 -7.95 -42.55
N LYS A 214 46.37 -6.90 -42.16
CA LYS A 214 45.84 -5.83 -41.33
C LYS A 214 44.65 -5.14 -41.99
N LYS A 215 44.71 -4.83 -43.29
CA LYS A 215 43.57 -4.25 -44.03
C LYS A 215 42.32 -5.14 -43.98
N VAL A 216 42.48 -6.46 -44.10
CA VAL A 216 41.37 -7.42 -43.99
C VAL A 216 40.79 -7.45 -42.58
N ILE A 217 41.64 -7.50 -41.55
CA ILE A 217 41.22 -7.47 -40.13
C ILE A 217 40.49 -6.16 -39.80
N ASP A 218 41.00 -5.02 -40.29
CA ASP A 218 40.37 -3.72 -40.09
C ASP A 218 38.99 -3.65 -40.77
N ALA A 219 38.85 -4.24 -41.96
CA ALA A 219 37.56 -4.33 -42.65
C ALA A 219 36.56 -5.22 -41.89
N GLN A 220 36.99 -6.39 -41.42
CA GLN A 220 36.17 -7.29 -40.59
C GLN A 220 35.76 -6.63 -39.26
N SER A 221 36.68 -5.91 -38.62
CA SER A 221 36.41 -5.19 -37.36
C SER A 221 35.38 -4.08 -37.56
N ARG A 222 35.41 -3.37 -38.69
CA ARG A 222 34.39 -2.38 -39.05
C ARG A 222 33.03 -3.02 -39.28
N GLU A 223 32.98 -4.19 -39.90
CA GLU A 223 31.72 -4.91 -40.13
C GLU A 223 31.12 -5.44 -38.81
N LEU A 224 31.94 -6.03 -37.94
CA LEU A 224 31.53 -6.47 -36.61
C LEU A 224 31.01 -5.31 -35.76
N LYS A 225 31.67 -4.15 -35.81
CA LYS A 225 31.20 -2.95 -35.12
C LYS A 225 29.83 -2.51 -35.64
N LYS A 226 29.62 -2.48 -36.96
CA LYS A 226 28.30 -2.16 -37.56
C LYS A 226 27.21 -3.15 -37.14
N ARG A 227 27.54 -4.45 -37.02
CA ARG A 227 26.59 -5.47 -36.55
C ARG A 227 26.25 -5.26 -35.07
N ALA A 228 27.24 -5.03 -34.22
CA ALA A 228 27.04 -4.75 -32.81
C ALA A 228 26.20 -3.48 -32.58
N ASP A 229 26.48 -2.40 -33.31
CA ASP A 229 25.70 -1.15 -33.23
C ASP A 229 24.24 -1.36 -33.66
N ARG A 230 24.00 -2.17 -34.71
CA ARG A 230 22.63 -2.52 -35.15
C ARG A 230 21.90 -3.37 -34.12
N GLU A 231 22.57 -4.35 -33.53
CA GLU A 231 21.98 -5.19 -32.48
C GLU A 231 21.67 -4.38 -31.21
N ALA A 232 22.55 -3.45 -30.82
CA ALA A 232 22.33 -2.54 -29.72
C ALA A 232 21.09 -1.66 -29.95
N ARG A 233 20.94 -1.10 -31.16
CA ARG A 233 19.73 -0.32 -31.54
C ARG A 233 18.46 -1.17 -31.48
N LEU A 234 18.47 -2.38 -32.01
CA LEU A 234 17.31 -3.28 -31.96
C LEU A 234 16.95 -3.67 -30.53
N LYS A 235 17.95 -3.88 -29.66
CA LYS A 235 17.73 -4.15 -28.22
C LYS A 235 17.16 -2.94 -27.48
N GLU A 236 17.61 -1.74 -27.81
CA GLU A 236 17.09 -0.49 -27.26
C GLU A 236 15.65 -0.25 -27.70
N GLU A 237 15.35 -0.35 -29.00
CA GLU A 237 13.99 -0.26 -29.55
C GLU A 237 13.04 -1.31 -28.94
N ALA A 238 13.51 -2.54 -28.72
CA ALA A 238 12.72 -3.59 -28.07
C ALA A 238 12.43 -3.27 -26.60
N ARG A 239 13.38 -2.68 -25.89
CA ARG A 239 13.21 -2.26 -24.49
C ARG A 239 12.25 -1.08 -24.37
N GLU A 240 12.32 -0.12 -25.28
CA GLU A 240 11.38 1.00 -25.33
C GLU A 240 9.95 0.52 -25.60
N ARG A 241 9.76 -0.39 -26.57
CA ARG A 241 8.44 -1.00 -26.84
C ARG A 241 7.88 -1.73 -25.63
N LYS A 242 8.72 -2.49 -24.91
CA LYS A 242 8.29 -3.21 -23.70
C LYS A 242 7.87 -2.24 -22.58
N LEU A 243 8.62 -1.16 -22.37
CA LEU A 243 8.28 -0.15 -21.38
C LEU A 243 6.98 0.57 -21.73
N GLU A 244 6.75 0.87 -23.01
CA GLU A 244 5.52 1.48 -23.47
C GLU A 244 4.30 0.55 -23.30
N GLU A 245 4.46 -0.75 -23.57
CA GLU A 245 3.43 -1.76 -23.35
C GLU A 245 3.08 -1.91 -21.85
N GLU A 246 4.08 -1.98 -20.97
CA GLU A 246 3.89 -2.01 -19.52
C GLU A 246 3.16 -0.75 -19.02
N ARG A 247 3.48 0.44 -19.57
CA ARG A 247 2.78 1.68 -19.23
C ARG A 247 1.31 1.64 -19.66
N ARG A 248 1.03 1.21 -20.89
CA ARG A 248 -0.35 1.07 -21.41
C ARG A 248 -1.16 0.06 -20.60
N GLU A 249 -0.54 -1.03 -20.17
CA GLU A 249 -1.22 -2.03 -19.33
C GLU A 249 -1.54 -1.47 -17.94
N ARG A 250 -0.62 -0.74 -17.32
CA ARG A 250 -0.85 -0.06 -16.04
C ARG A 250 -1.98 0.96 -16.15
N GLU A 251 -1.96 1.81 -17.17
CA GLU A 251 -3.03 2.79 -17.45
C GLU A 251 -4.38 2.09 -17.62
N ARG A 252 -4.44 0.99 -18.39
CA ARG A 252 -5.68 0.21 -18.56
C ARG A 252 -6.20 -0.38 -17.24
N ARG A 253 -5.30 -0.90 -16.38
CA ARG A 253 -5.68 -1.46 -15.07
C ARG A 253 -6.19 -0.37 -14.13
N GLU A 254 -5.56 0.79 -14.12
CA GLU A 254 -5.97 1.95 -13.32
C GLU A 254 -7.33 2.49 -13.79
N GLU A 255 -7.54 2.59 -15.11
CA GLU A 255 -8.82 3.00 -15.70
C GLU A 255 -9.94 1.99 -15.40
N GLU A 256 -9.67 0.69 -15.55
CA GLU A 256 -10.65 -0.37 -15.21
C GLU A 256 -11.00 -0.36 -13.72
N HIS A 257 -10.00 -0.18 -12.85
CA HIS A 257 -10.21 -0.07 -11.42
C HIS A 257 -11.04 1.17 -11.05
N LEU A 258 -10.75 2.33 -11.65
CA LEU A 258 -11.52 3.56 -11.45
C LEU A 258 -12.96 3.39 -11.94
N LYS A 259 -13.15 2.76 -13.10
CA LYS A 259 -14.48 2.45 -13.64
C LYS A 259 -15.27 1.53 -12.71
N LYS A 260 -14.65 0.48 -12.18
CA LYS A 260 -15.29 -0.41 -11.18
C LYS A 260 -15.67 0.34 -9.90
N LYS A 261 -14.80 1.24 -9.44
CA LYS A 261 -15.06 2.08 -8.26
C LYS A 261 -16.24 3.03 -8.49
N LEU A 262 -16.27 3.73 -9.62
CA LEU A 262 -17.37 4.64 -9.98
C LEU A 262 -18.70 3.87 -10.13
N LEU A 263 -18.68 2.72 -10.81
CA LEU A 263 -19.86 1.85 -10.91
C LEU A 263 -20.34 1.36 -9.55
N ALA A 264 -19.44 1.05 -8.61
CA ALA A 264 -19.80 0.68 -7.25
C ALA A 264 -20.42 1.87 -6.48
N GLU A 265 -19.86 3.07 -6.61
CA GLU A 265 -20.40 4.30 -6.03
C GLU A 265 -21.81 4.62 -6.58
N GLU A 266 -22.02 4.52 -7.89
CA GLU A 266 -23.33 4.71 -8.54
C GLU A 266 -24.37 3.68 -8.10
N ARG A 267 -23.95 2.42 -7.87
CA ARG A 267 -24.81 1.35 -7.34
C ARG A 267 -25.27 1.63 -5.92
N ARG A 268 -24.47 2.33 -5.10
CA ARG A 268 -24.83 2.67 -3.70
C ARG A 268 -25.90 3.77 -3.60
N GLY A 269 -26.01 4.63 -4.60
CA GLY A 269 -26.94 5.76 -4.59
C GLY A 269 -26.28 7.00 -3.98
N PRO A 270 -25.82 7.96 -4.81
CA PRO A 270 -25.05 9.12 -4.36
C PRO A 270 -25.91 10.20 -3.70
N LYS A 271 -27.24 10.08 -3.75
CA LYS A 271 -28.18 11.07 -3.19
C LYS A 271 -29.02 10.44 -2.09
N ILE A 272 -29.38 11.26 -1.11
CA ILE A 272 -30.29 10.87 -0.02
C ILE A 272 -31.48 11.80 0.14
N ARG A 273 -32.58 11.21 0.58
CA ARG A 273 -33.68 11.87 1.27
C ARG A 273 -33.87 11.16 2.60
N ALA A 274 -34.12 11.90 3.65
CA ALA A 274 -34.27 11.35 4.99
C ALA A 274 -35.37 12.05 5.77
N ARG A 275 -36.10 11.26 6.55
CA ARG A 275 -36.92 11.70 7.68
C ARG A 275 -36.43 10.91 8.89
N CYS A 276 -35.49 11.47 9.66
CA CYS A 276 -34.95 10.86 10.86
C CYS A 276 -34.54 11.95 11.87
N PRO A 277 -34.31 11.59 13.15
CA PRO A 277 -33.63 12.46 14.09
C PRO A 277 -32.26 12.84 13.54
N GLU A 278 -31.80 14.04 13.88
CA GLU A 278 -30.48 14.52 13.46
C GLU A 278 -30.28 14.48 11.93
N LYS A 279 -31.36 14.68 11.15
CA LYS A 279 -31.29 14.68 9.68
C LYS A 279 -30.22 15.63 9.14
N ASP A 280 -30.05 16.79 9.79
CA ASP A 280 -29.11 17.82 9.36
C ASP A 280 -27.68 17.33 9.58
N HIS A 281 -27.40 16.71 10.73
CA HIS A 281 -26.13 16.02 10.99
C HIS A 281 -25.88 14.89 9.98
N LEU A 282 -26.90 14.11 9.61
CA LEU A 282 -26.77 13.09 8.56
C LEU A 282 -26.44 13.72 7.20
N TYR A 283 -27.12 14.79 6.80
CA TYR A 283 -26.86 15.47 5.53
C TYR A 283 -25.47 16.11 5.48
N ASP A 284 -25.00 16.70 6.58
CA ASP A 284 -23.68 17.33 6.68
C ASP A 284 -22.54 16.31 6.56
N ASN A 285 -22.77 15.09 7.01
CA ASN A 285 -21.76 14.02 6.97
C ASN A 285 -21.90 13.09 5.77
N PHE A 286 -23.08 12.98 5.16
CA PHE A 286 -23.32 12.06 4.06
C PHE A 286 -22.64 12.54 2.76
N ASP A 287 -21.94 11.62 2.09
CA ASP A 287 -21.42 11.84 0.74
C ASP A 287 -21.64 10.62 -0.17
N ARG A 288 -21.27 10.76 -1.46
CA ARG A 288 -21.37 9.68 -2.45
C ARG A 288 -20.58 8.41 -2.09
N LYS A 289 -19.64 8.50 -1.15
CA LYS A 289 -18.76 7.38 -0.74
C LYS A 289 -19.34 6.61 0.44
N ALA A 290 -20.41 7.10 1.07
CA ALA A 290 -21.09 6.39 2.15
C ALA A 290 -21.45 4.97 1.69
N LEU A 291 -20.92 3.99 2.39
CA LEU A 291 -21.12 2.58 2.12
C LEU A 291 -22.53 2.17 2.53
N GLN A 292 -22.90 2.47 3.77
CA GLN A 292 -24.20 2.12 4.34
C GLN A 292 -24.65 3.18 5.33
N VAL A 293 -25.97 3.35 5.44
CA VAL A 293 -26.64 4.05 6.54
C VAL A 293 -27.53 3.02 7.23
N ALA A 294 -27.67 3.09 8.55
CA ALA A 294 -28.67 2.33 9.29
C ALA A 294 -29.37 3.26 10.28
N LEU A 295 -30.67 3.05 10.46
CA LEU A 295 -31.49 3.75 11.44
C LEU A 295 -31.86 2.78 12.55
N GLY A 296 -31.85 3.26 13.79
CA GLY A 296 -32.26 2.49 14.97
C GLY A 296 -33.41 3.16 15.71
N ASN A 297 -33.46 2.94 17.02
CA ASN A 297 -34.41 3.59 17.91
C ASN A 297 -34.08 5.08 18.12
N GLY A 298 -34.52 5.93 17.18
CA GLY A 298 -34.31 7.37 17.22
C GLY A 298 -32.86 7.81 16.97
N GLY A 299 -32.06 6.96 16.32
CA GLY A 299 -30.65 7.20 16.05
C GLY A 299 -30.24 6.73 14.66
N TYR A 300 -29.04 7.10 14.24
CA TYR A 300 -28.49 6.68 12.95
C TYR A 300 -26.98 6.40 13.03
N ILE A 301 -26.50 5.59 12.08
CA ILE A 301 -25.09 5.43 11.78
C ILE A 301 -24.87 5.40 10.28
N ALA A 302 -23.87 6.14 9.80
CA ALA A 302 -23.35 6.09 8.45
C ALA A 302 -21.90 5.59 8.49
N ILE A 303 -21.53 4.71 7.55
CA ILE A 303 -20.18 4.11 7.45
C ILE A 303 -19.61 4.32 6.05
N TRP A 304 -18.27 4.36 5.94
CA TRP A 304 -17.52 4.57 4.69
C TRP A 304 -16.47 3.48 4.46
N ASP A 305 -16.09 3.30 3.19
CA ASP A 305 -15.15 2.27 2.68
C ASP A 305 -13.68 2.50 3.09
N HIS A 306 -13.38 3.62 3.75
CA HIS A 306 -12.01 4.05 4.05
C HIS A 306 -11.94 4.58 5.48
N ALA A 307 -10.72 4.78 6.00
CA ALA A 307 -10.45 5.24 7.36
C ALA A 307 -11.08 6.60 7.77
N LYS A 308 -11.86 7.23 6.88
CA LYS A 308 -12.82 8.27 7.27
C LYS A 308 -13.93 7.56 8.05
N GLY A 309 -13.88 7.76 9.36
CA GLY A 309 -14.71 7.07 10.34
C GLY A 309 -16.20 7.13 10.05
N HIS A 310 -16.90 6.32 10.82
CA HIS A 310 -18.35 6.30 10.92
C HIS A 310 -18.83 7.64 11.50
N ALA A 311 -20.05 8.04 11.16
CA ALA A 311 -20.72 9.20 11.72
C ALA A 311 -22.05 8.71 12.28
N TRP A 312 -22.39 9.11 13.49
CA TRP A 312 -23.55 8.55 14.16
C TRP A 312 -24.17 9.55 15.13
N SER A 313 -25.41 9.29 15.48
CA SER A 313 -26.09 9.93 16.60
C SER A 313 -27.03 8.93 17.26
N ASN A 314 -27.09 8.97 18.60
CA ASN A 314 -28.03 8.20 19.41
C ASN A 314 -28.06 6.69 19.09
N ILE A 315 -26.89 6.07 18.91
CA ILE A 315 -26.76 4.62 18.72
C ILE A 315 -26.63 3.90 20.07
N PRO A 316 -26.88 2.58 20.16
CA PRO A 316 -26.74 1.83 21.40
C PRO A 316 -25.37 2.04 22.05
N LYS A 317 -25.34 2.27 23.37
CA LYS A 317 -24.09 2.64 24.08
C LYS A 317 -23.02 1.55 23.97
N SER A 318 -23.44 0.28 23.97
CA SER A 318 -22.58 -0.88 23.76
C SER A 318 -21.89 -0.83 22.40
N LEU A 319 -22.61 -0.46 21.33
CA LEU A 319 -22.05 -0.26 19.99
C LEU A 319 -21.15 0.99 19.93
N GLU A 320 -21.59 2.11 20.52
CA GLU A 320 -20.79 3.33 20.61
C GLU A 320 -19.41 3.04 21.22
N ASN A 321 -19.36 2.26 22.30
CA ASN A 321 -18.10 1.87 22.95
C ASN A 321 -17.20 0.98 22.06
N LYS A 322 -17.75 0.26 21.08
CA LYS A 322 -16.96 -0.51 20.11
C LYS A 322 -16.40 0.35 18.98
N LEU A 323 -17.10 1.43 18.66
CA LEU A 323 -16.85 2.33 17.55
C LEU A 323 -15.94 3.50 17.95
N ASN A 324 -16.14 4.04 19.14
CA ASN A 324 -15.40 5.16 19.68
C ASN A 324 -13.93 4.80 19.95
N GLY A 325 -13.02 5.75 19.68
CA GLY A 325 -11.59 5.61 19.93
C GLY A 325 -10.85 4.66 18.99
N ARG A 326 -11.49 4.19 17.91
CA ARG A 326 -10.82 3.33 16.93
C ARG A 326 -9.81 4.12 16.09
N GLY A 327 -8.57 3.66 16.10
CA GLY A 327 -7.48 4.26 15.33
C GLY A 327 -7.51 3.87 13.85
N TYR A 328 -6.74 4.60 13.03
CA TYR A 328 -6.62 4.38 11.58
C TYR A 328 -6.23 2.93 11.21
N HIS A 329 -5.40 2.28 12.04
CA HIS A 329 -4.91 0.92 11.79
C HIS A 329 -5.87 -0.19 12.28
N GLN A 330 -6.98 0.17 12.92
CA GLN A 330 -7.96 -0.82 13.35
C GLN A 330 -8.94 -1.13 12.21
N PRO A 331 -9.45 -2.37 12.13
CA PRO A 331 -10.43 -2.77 11.11
C PRO A 331 -11.61 -1.81 11.08
N HIS A 332 -12.03 -1.28 9.93
CA HIS A 332 -13.16 -0.33 9.87
C HIS A 332 -14.49 -1.07 9.71
N ALA A 333 -15.60 -0.43 10.04
CA ALA A 333 -16.93 -1.03 9.88
C ALA A 333 -17.31 -1.14 8.40
N THR A 334 -17.77 -2.31 7.98
CA THR A 334 -18.15 -2.64 6.59
C THR A 334 -19.64 -2.94 6.44
N MET A 335 -20.31 -3.33 7.52
CA MET A 335 -21.77 -3.51 7.55
C MET A 335 -22.32 -3.13 8.92
N VAL A 336 -23.49 -2.49 8.95
CA VAL A 336 -24.21 -2.11 10.16
C VAL A 336 -25.71 -2.39 10.03
N ALA A 337 -26.33 -2.86 11.11
CA ALA A 337 -27.79 -2.94 11.25
C ALA A 337 -28.17 -2.54 12.67
N LEU A 338 -29.28 -1.81 12.83
CA LEU A 338 -29.80 -1.37 14.12
C LEU A 338 -31.26 -1.80 14.24
N SER A 339 -31.68 -2.16 15.45
CA SER A 339 -33.09 -2.43 15.76
C SER A 339 -33.86 -1.10 15.85
N PRO A 340 -35.08 -1.00 15.30
CA PRO A 340 -35.87 0.22 15.38
C PRO A 340 -36.50 0.46 16.77
N ASP A 341 -36.50 -0.52 17.68
CA ASP A 341 -37.26 -0.50 18.94
C ASP A 341 -36.47 -0.91 20.18
N SER A 342 -35.22 -1.34 19.99
CA SER A 342 -34.36 -1.87 21.05
C SER A 342 -32.91 -1.44 20.85
N ASP A 343 -32.05 -1.76 21.81
CA ASP A 343 -30.59 -1.57 21.69
C ASP A 343 -29.92 -2.67 20.83
N GLY A 344 -30.70 -3.44 20.07
CA GLY A 344 -30.18 -4.47 19.17
C GLY A 344 -29.36 -3.87 18.02
N TYR A 345 -28.22 -4.49 17.72
CA TYR A 345 -27.37 -4.09 16.60
C TYR A 345 -26.56 -5.26 16.06
N TYR A 346 -26.07 -5.08 14.84
CA TYR A 346 -25.02 -5.88 14.24
C TYR A 346 -24.01 -4.95 13.57
N VAL A 347 -22.72 -5.18 13.79
CA VAL A 347 -21.63 -4.52 13.07
C VAL A 347 -20.59 -5.55 12.65
N GLN A 348 -20.22 -5.51 11.37
CA GLN A 348 -19.10 -6.25 10.81
C GLN A 348 -17.96 -5.31 10.47
N PHE A 349 -16.74 -5.79 10.66
CA PHE A 349 -15.52 -5.07 10.35
C PHE A 349 -14.78 -5.66 9.16
N SER A 350 -13.82 -4.90 8.63
CA SER A 350 -13.02 -5.27 7.47
C SER A 350 -12.12 -6.50 7.66
N ASP A 351 -11.89 -6.92 8.90
CA ASP A 351 -11.20 -8.17 9.25
C ASP A 351 -12.17 -9.35 9.43
N GLU A 352 -13.40 -9.21 8.95
CA GLU A 352 -14.52 -10.16 9.10
C GLU A 352 -15.00 -10.38 10.53
N SER A 353 -14.38 -9.73 11.53
CA SER A 353 -14.87 -9.78 12.90
C SER A 353 -16.21 -9.05 13.03
N ALA A 354 -17.08 -9.57 13.90
CA ALA A 354 -18.38 -8.97 14.15
C ALA A 354 -18.58 -8.67 15.64
N LYS A 355 -19.44 -7.67 15.91
CA LYS A 355 -20.03 -7.41 17.23
C LYS A 355 -21.53 -7.25 17.03
N TYR A 356 -22.29 -7.83 17.93
CA TYR A 356 -23.73 -7.86 17.81
C TYR A 356 -24.38 -7.92 19.20
N CYS A 357 -25.65 -7.55 19.24
CA CYS A 357 -26.54 -7.60 20.38
C CYS A 357 -27.95 -7.78 19.81
N GLY A 358 -28.69 -8.80 20.24
CA GLY A 358 -30.01 -9.07 19.70
C GLY A 358 -30.74 -10.21 20.41
N PRO A 359 -31.83 -10.70 19.81
CA PRO A 359 -32.54 -11.88 20.30
C PRO A 359 -31.62 -13.10 20.33
N GLU A 360 -31.82 -13.99 21.31
CA GLU A 360 -30.99 -15.20 21.49
C GLU A 360 -30.89 -16.04 20.20
N SER A 361 -32.00 -16.24 19.48
CA SER A 361 -32.01 -16.97 18.21
C SER A 361 -31.14 -16.33 17.12
N PHE A 362 -31.03 -15.00 17.10
CA PHE A 362 -30.13 -14.28 16.20
C PHE A 362 -28.66 -14.42 16.63
N GLU A 363 -28.39 -14.25 17.92
CA GLU A 363 -27.02 -14.33 18.45
C GLU A 363 -26.42 -15.73 18.27
N GLU A 364 -27.19 -16.78 18.51
CA GLU A 364 -26.78 -18.17 18.27
C GLU A 364 -26.45 -18.43 16.80
N LEU A 365 -27.30 -17.94 15.88
CA LEU A 365 -27.10 -18.10 14.45
C LEU A 365 -25.82 -17.41 13.98
N VAL A 366 -25.61 -16.15 14.37
CA VAL A 366 -24.45 -15.36 13.93
C VAL A 366 -23.15 -15.84 14.59
N ALA A 367 -23.20 -16.35 15.82
CA ALA A 367 -22.02 -16.87 16.53
C ALA A 367 -21.38 -18.09 15.85
N THR A 368 -22.18 -18.89 15.13
CA THR A 368 -21.76 -20.18 14.58
C THR A 368 -21.53 -20.16 13.06
N SER A 369 -21.81 -19.02 12.43
CA SER A 369 -21.89 -18.90 10.97
C SER A 369 -20.75 -18.07 10.37
N LYS A 370 -20.62 -18.15 9.04
CA LYS A 370 -19.75 -17.25 8.27
C LYS A 370 -20.30 -15.82 8.32
N PRO A 371 -19.51 -14.79 7.96
CA PRO A 371 -20.04 -13.44 7.91
C PRO A 371 -21.22 -13.32 6.93
N PRO A 372 -22.36 -12.75 7.36
CA PRO A 372 -23.52 -12.53 6.50
C PRO A 372 -23.26 -11.48 5.42
N SER A 373 -24.01 -11.56 4.33
CA SER A 373 -24.03 -10.54 3.26
C SER A 373 -25.10 -9.46 3.52
N VAL A 374 -26.17 -9.83 4.23
CA VAL A 374 -27.26 -8.91 4.59
C VAL A 374 -27.72 -9.22 6.01
N VAL A 375 -27.88 -8.19 6.83
CA VAL A 375 -28.53 -8.30 8.14
C VAL A 375 -29.59 -7.21 8.24
N ALA A 376 -30.76 -7.57 8.72
CA ALA A 376 -31.81 -6.63 9.09
C ALA A 376 -32.39 -7.02 10.45
N LEU A 377 -32.52 -6.02 11.32
CA LEU A 377 -33.19 -6.15 12.62
C LEU A 377 -34.49 -5.36 12.55
N GLY A 378 -35.56 -5.91 13.08
CA GLY A 378 -36.87 -5.28 13.14
C GLY A 378 -37.41 -5.23 14.56
N GLU A 379 -38.64 -4.76 14.71
CA GLU A 379 -39.30 -4.70 16.01
C GLU A 379 -39.53 -6.09 16.63
N ARG A 380 -39.67 -6.15 17.95
CA ARG A 380 -40.06 -7.34 18.73
C ARG A 380 -39.09 -8.51 18.57
N GLY A 381 -37.82 -8.18 18.33
CA GLY A 381 -36.77 -9.17 18.11
C GLY A 381 -36.91 -9.91 16.78
N SER A 382 -37.60 -9.35 15.80
CA SER A 382 -37.59 -9.89 14.44
C SER A 382 -36.24 -9.64 13.77
N TRP A 383 -35.80 -10.58 12.95
CA TRP A 383 -34.52 -10.47 12.25
C TRP A 383 -34.50 -11.24 10.94
N PHE A 384 -33.60 -10.84 10.06
CA PHE A 384 -33.28 -11.51 8.80
C PHE A 384 -31.77 -11.52 8.60
N VAL A 385 -31.23 -12.67 8.21
CA VAL A 385 -29.82 -12.86 7.86
C VAL A 385 -29.72 -13.52 6.50
N GLY A 386 -29.08 -12.83 5.55
CA GLY A 386 -28.73 -13.34 4.24
C GLY A 386 -27.26 -13.71 4.17
N TRP A 387 -26.96 -14.83 3.51
CA TRP A 387 -25.62 -15.40 3.39
C TRP A 387 -25.05 -15.17 1.98
N PRO A 388 -23.71 -15.17 1.81
CA PRO A 388 -23.08 -14.99 0.50
C PRO A 388 -23.43 -16.05 -0.55
N ASN A 389 -23.97 -17.21 -0.14
CA ASN A 389 -24.43 -18.26 -1.06
C ASN A 389 -25.87 -18.03 -1.56
N GLY A 390 -26.53 -16.93 -1.17
CA GLY A 390 -27.90 -16.61 -1.53
C GLY A 390 -28.96 -17.23 -0.61
N ASN A 391 -28.59 -18.14 0.30
CA ASN A 391 -29.50 -18.63 1.32
C ASN A 391 -29.74 -17.56 2.38
N TRP A 392 -30.88 -17.64 3.06
CA TRP A 392 -31.23 -16.71 4.12
C TRP A 392 -32.11 -17.37 5.17
N GLU A 393 -32.04 -16.83 6.39
CA GLU A 393 -32.77 -17.27 7.57
C GLU A 393 -33.40 -16.05 8.23
N TYR A 394 -34.50 -16.27 8.95
CA TYR A 394 -35.26 -15.19 9.58
C TYR A 394 -36.10 -15.72 10.72
N ASP A 395 -36.44 -14.83 11.64
CA ASP A 395 -37.40 -15.09 12.71
C ASP A 395 -38.26 -13.86 12.96
N GLY A 396 -39.50 -14.10 13.40
CA GLY A 396 -40.39 -13.02 13.84
C GLY A 396 -40.81 -12.01 12.77
N LEU A 397 -40.53 -12.19 11.47
CA LEU A 397 -40.85 -11.19 10.44
C LEU A 397 -42.37 -10.95 10.25
N PRO A 398 -42.79 -9.73 9.81
CA PRO A 398 -44.18 -9.45 9.44
C PRO A 398 -44.69 -10.47 8.43
N ARG A 399 -45.93 -10.96 8.59
CA ARG A 399 -46.54 -11.99 7.73
C ARG A 399 -46.47 -11.63 6.25
N SER A 400 -46.68 -10.35 5.94
CA SER A 400 -46.63 -9.87 4.56
C SER A 400 -45.22 -9.91 3.95
N LEU A 401 -44.18 -9.63 4.73
CA LEU A 401 -42.78 -9.75 4.30
C LEU A 401 -42.38 -11.22 4.18
N ARG A 402 -42.76 -12.05 5.16
CA ARG A 402 -42.54 -13.50 5.14
C ARG A 402 -43.08 -14.13 3.87
N ASN A 403 -44.36 -13.89 3.55
CA ASN A 403 -45.00 -14.43 2.35
C ASN A 403 -44.29 -13.96 1.07
N MET A 404 -43.81 -12.72 1.04
CA MET A 404 -43.05 -12.17 -0.09
C MET A 404 -41.70 -12.88 -0.26
N LEU A 405 -40.96 -13.08 0.83
CA LEU A 405 -39.68 -13.80 0.81
C LEU A 405 -39.87 -15.28 0.44
N ASP A 406 -40.88 -15.95 1.02
CA ASP A 406 -41.20 -17.35 0.75
C ASP A 406 -41.56 -17.60 -0.71
N SER A 407 -42.28 -16.65 -1.33
CA SER A 407 -42.63 -16.70 -2.76
C SER A 407 -41.43 -16.45 -3.68
N ASN A 408 -40.31 -15.94 -3.16
CA ASN A 408 -39.11 -15.56 -3.89
C ASN A 408 -37.84 -16.25 -3.37
N LYS A 409 -37.95 -17.46 -2.79
CA LYS A 409 -36.82 -18.23 -2.23
C LYS A 409 -35.65 -18.48 -3.18
N HIS A 410 -35.90 -18.43 -4.49
CA HIS A 410 -34.87 -18.63 -5.51
C HIS A 410 -34.01 -17.38 -5.77
N ARG A 411 -34.34 -16.24 -5.18
CA ARG A 411 -33.64 -14.96 -5.41
C ARG A 411 -32.73 -14.60 -4.24
N SER A 412 -31.54 -14.09 -4.54
CA SER A 412 -30.67 -13.49 -3.53
C SER A 412 -31.21 -12.14 -3.08
N VAL A 413 -31.22 -11.90 -1.78
CA VAL A 413 -31.59 -10.60 -1.21
C VAL A 413 -30.34 -9.73 -1.14
N ALA A 414 -30.36 -8.58 -1.82
CA ALA A 414 -29.31 -7.57 -1.81
C ALA A 414 -29.43 -6.64 -0.59
N LYS A 415 -30.67 -6.32 -0.21
CA LYS A 415 -30.96 -5.42 0.90
C LYS A 415 -32.34 -5.69 1.48
N LEU A 416 -32.46 -5.62 2.79
CA LEU A 416 -33.72 -5.71 3.51
C LEU A 416 -33.73 -4.70 4.66
N SER A 417 -34.89 -4.11 4.93
CA SER A 417 -35.11 -3.16 6.02
C SER A 417 -36.55 -3.26 6.53
N ILE A 418 -36.73 -3.14 7.84
CA ILE A 418 -38.02 -3.30 8.55
C ILE A 418 -38.17 -2.13 9.50
N SER A 419 -39.32 -1.45 9.47
CA SER A 419 -39.58 -0.33 10.38
C SER A 419 -40.05 -0.80 11.74
N GLY A 420 -39.86 0.07 12.74
CA GLY A 420 -40.68 0.01 13.95
C GLY A 420 -42.12 0.43 13.65
N THR A 421 -43.05 -0.04 14.48
CA THR A 421 -44.45 0.39 14.53
C THR A 421 -44.71 1.26 15.74
N SER A 422 -45.80 2.02 15.74
CA SER A 422 -46.27 2.65 16.98
C SER A 422 -46.86 1.59 17.91
N HIS A 423 -46.91 1.87 19.21
CA HIS A 423 -47.42 0.92 20.22
C HIS A 423 -48.85 0.39 19.94
N ASP A 424 -49.65 1.14 19.19
CA ASP A 424 -51.05 0.81 18.87
C ASP A 424 -51.23 0.09 17.53
N GLN A 425 -50.17 -0.07 16.74
CA GLN A 425 -50.22 -0.72 15.42
C GLN A 425 -49.94 -2.23 15.51
N ASP A 426 -50.59 -2.99 14.62
CA ASP A 426 -50.23 -4.39 14.42
C ASP A 426 -48.84 -4.45 13.78
N PHE A 427 -47.96 -5.31 14.29
CA PHE A 427 -46.63 -5.50 13.73
C PHE A 427 -46.66 -5.94 12.26
N ASP A 428 -47.74 -6.60 11.81
CA ASP A 428 -47.94 -6.91 10.40
C ASP A 428 -48.15 -5.69 9.49
N GLU A 429 -48.42 -4.52 10.08
CA GLU A 429 -48.50 -3.22 9.41
C GLU A 429 -47.14 -2.52 9.34
N ALA A 430 -46.08 -3.09 9.91
CA ALA A 430 -44.72 -2.55 9.78
C ALA A 430 -44.35 -2.32 8.30
N ALA A 431 -43.71 -1.18 8.04
CA ALA A 431 -43.15 -0.89 6.73
C ALA A 431 -41.95 -1.79 6.49
N TRP A 432 -41.81 -2.29 5.28
CA TRP A 432 -40.64 -3.07 4.91
C TRP A 432 -40.23 -2.81 3.47
N PHE A 433 -38.93 -2.91 3.25
CA PHE A 433 -38.29 -2.80 1.95
C PHE A 433 -37.43 -4.02 1.72
N VAL A 434 -37.51 -4.58 0.52
CA VAL A 434 -36.62 -5.66 0.07
C VAL A 434 -36.17 -5.37 -1.35
N HIS A 435 -34.89 -5.60 -1.59
CA HIS A 435 -34.22 -5.46 -2.87
C HIS A 435 -33.51 -6.78 -3.18
N TRP A 436 -33.78 -7.36 -4.34
CA TRP A 436 -33.15 -8.59 -4.79
C TRP A 436 -32.03 -8.32 -5.79
N GLU A 437 -31.03 -9.20 -5.79
CA GLU A 437 -30.10 -9.34 -6.90
C GLU A 437 -30.78 -10.21 -7.97
N ASP A 438 -31.15 -9.60 -9.09
CA ASP A 438 -31.74 -10.29 -10.25
C ASP A 438 -30.93 -9.88 -11.49
N ASP A 439 -30.72 -10.80 -12.44
CA ASP A 439 -29.71 -10.81 -13.52
C ASP A 439 -29.54 -9.49 -14.31
N GLY A 440 -28.95 -8.47 -13.66
CA GLY A 440 -28.77 -7.13 -14.21
C GLY A 440 -29.93 -6.16 -14.01
N HIS A 441 -31.06 -6.57 -13.43
CA HIS A 441 -32.22 -5.71 -13.20
C HIS A 441 -32.61 -5.67 -11.72
N PRO A 442 -32.22 -4.62 -10.97
CA PRO A 442 -32.60 -4.50 -9.57
C PRO A 442 -34.13 -4.46 -9.42
N VAL A 443 -34.68 -5.48 -8.76
CA VAL A 443 -36.10 -5.53 -8.42
C VAL A 443 -36.22 -5.23 -6.93
N TRP A 444 -37.04 -4.23 -6.59
CA TRP A 444 -37.38 -3.96 -5.20
C TRP A 444 -38.89 -4.01 -4.98
N ARG A 445 -39.28 -4.27 -3.73
CA ARG A 445 -40.65 -4.20 -3.24
C ARG A 445 -40.68 -3.43 -1.94
N LEU A 446 -41.77 -2.71 -1.75
CA LEU A 446 -42.02 -1.85 -0.60
C LEU A 446 -43.48 -2.04 -0.19
N LYS A 447 -43.74 -2.14 1.11
CA LYS A 447 -45.10 -2.20 1.65
C LYS A 447 -45.22 -1.33 2.90
N ASN A 448 -46.42 -0.80 3.12
CA ASN A 448 -46.80 0.04 4.26
C ASN A 448 -45.87 1.27 4.46
N ALA A 449 -45.31 1.80 3.38
CA ALA A 449 -44.46 2.99 3.46
C ALA A 449 -45.25 4.22 3.93
N PRO A 450 -44.65 5.09 4.76
CA PRO A 450 -45.26 6.38 5.09
C PRO A 450 -45.54 7.21 3.83
N ASP A 451 -46.65 7.94 3.80
CA ASP A 451 -47.09 8.73 2.63
C ASP A 451 -45.98 9.64 2.08
N ILE A 452 -45.26 10.33 2.97
CA ILE A 452 -44.15 11.21 2.60
C ILE A 452 -43.03 10.43 1.88
N LEU A 453 -42.73 9.20 2.28
CA LEU A 453 -41.74 8.37 1.58
C LEU A 453 -42.27 7.97 0.19
N SER A 454 -43.55 7.60 0.09
CA SER A 454 -44.21 7.27 -1.18
C SER A 454 -44.17 8.43 -2.18
N GLU A 455 -44.45 9.66 -1.72
CA GLU A 455 -44.31 10.88 -2.53
C GLU A 455 -42.87 11.07 -3.04
N ARG A 456 -41.87 10.90 -2.17
CA ARG A 456 -40.45 11.02 -2.59
C ARG A 456 -40.02 9.93 -3.55
N LEU A 457 -40.54 8.72 -3.42
CA LEU A 457 -40.28 7.63 -4.36
C LEU A 457 -40.84 7.95 -5.75
N GLN A 458 -42.07 8.46 -5.80
CA GLN A 458 -42.68 8.91 -7.03
C GLN A 458 -41.86 10.03 -7.69
N GLU A 459 -41.44 11.05 -6.92
CA GLU A 459 -40.59 12.14 -7.44
C GLU A 459 -39.25 11.62 -8.02
N VAL A 460 -38.64 10.62 -7.38
CA VAL A 460 -37.40 10.00 -7.87
C VAL A 460 -37.67 9.25 -9.17
N GLN A 461 -38.73 8.46 -9.23
CA GLN A 461 -39.10 7.67 -10.42
C GLN A 461 -39.48 8.57 -11.61
N GLU A 462 -40.28 9.62 -11.40
CA GLU A 462 -40.68 10.58 -12.43
C GLU A 462 -39.48 11.29 -13.07
N LYS A 463 -38.41 11.46 -12.32
CA LYS A 463 -37.13 12.03 -12.78
C LYS A 463 -36.17 10.99 -13.37
N GLY A 464 -36.64 9.77 -13.63
CA GLY A 464 -35.80 8.68 -14.15
C GLY A 464 -34.76 8.17 -13.14
N GLY A 465 -34.99 8.41 -11.86
CA GLY A 465 -34.12 7.96 -10.78
C GLY A 465 -34.32 6.48 -10.43
N THR A 466 -33.26 5.85 -9.96
CA THR A 466 -33.27 4.47 -9.45
C THR A 466 -33.12 4.48 -7.93
N VAL A 467 -34.06 3.82 -7.25
CA VAL A 467 -34.00 3.55 -5.81
C VAL A 467 -32.93 2.50 -5.56
N ARG A 468 -32.01 2.78 -4.63
CA ARG A 468 -30.91 1.87 -4.29
C ARG A 468 -31.13 1.17 -2.95
N SER A 469 -31.57 1.91 -1.94
CA SER A 469 -31.94 1.34 -0.66
C SER A 469 -32.93 2.23 0.08
N ILE A 470 -33.73 1.62 0.94
CA ILE A 470 -34.50 2.29 1.98
C ILE A 470 -34.12 1.67 3.32
N GLU A 471 -33.67 2.49 4.27
CA GLU A 471 -33.48 2.11 5.66
C GLU A 471 -34.65 2.66 6.47
N PHE A 472 -35.17 1.86 7.38
CA PHE A 472 -36.23 2.24 8.29
C PHE A 472 -35.71 2.29 9.70
N GLY A 473 -36.18 3.27 10.47
CA GLY A 473 -35.93 3.39 11.88
C GLY A 473 -37.21 3.22 12.69
N SER A 474 -37.24 3.88 13.82
CA SER A 474 -38.41 3.94 14.71
C SER A 474 -39.49 4.89 14.16
N TYR A 475 -40.75 4.71 14.55
CA TYR A 475 -41.81 5.74 14.40
C TYR A 475 -41.93 6.43 13.02
N GLY A 476 -41.82 5.68 11.92
CA GLY A 476 -41.95 6.22 10.56
C GLY A 476 -40.70 6.98 10.06
N GLU A 477 -39.56 6.78 10.70
CA GLU A 477 -38.26 7.23 10.24
C GLU A 477 -37.79 6.44 9.03
N TRP A 478 -37.15 7.12 8.08
CA TRP A 478 -36.60 6.49 6.90
C TRP A 478 -35.44 7.28 6.28
N VAL A 479 -34.55 6.55 5.61
CA VAL A 479 -33.53 7.09 4.71
C VAL A 479 -33.68 6.40 3.35
N LEU A 480 -33.94 7.20 2.32
CA LEU A 480 -34.00 6.78 0.92
C LEU A 480 -32.67 7.13 0.23
N ARG A 481 -31.95 6.12 -0.26
CA ARG A 481 -30.79 6.29 -1.14
C ARG A 481 -31.19 6.07 -2.59
N TYR A 482 -30.77 6.96 -3.48
CA TYR A 482 -31.11 6.90 -4.90
C TYR A 482 -30.02 7.53 -5.79
N GLY A 483 -30.11 7.27 -7.09
CA GLY A 483 -29.29 7.89 -8.13
C GLY A 483 -30.14 8.22 -9.36
N TYR A 484 -29.65 9.09 -10.24
CA TYR A 484 -30.25 9.32 -11.56
C TYR A 484 -29.39 8.61 -12.61
N ALA A 485 -30.00 8.20 -13.72
CA ALA A 485 -29.21 7.84 -14.89
C ALA A 485 -28.57 9.14 -15.41
N ASP A 486 -27.24 9.21 -15.39
CA ASP A 486 -26.48 10.31 -15.97
C ASP A 486 -26.46 10.24 -17.50
#